data_AF-A0A821XKJ0-F1
#
_entry.id   AF-A0A821XKJ0-F1
#
_cell.length_a   1.000
_cell.length_b   1.000
_cell.length_c   1.000
_cell.angle_alpha   90.00
_cell.angle_beta   90.00
_cell.angle_gamma   90.00
#
_symmetry.space_group_name_H-M   'P 1'
#
loop_
_entity.id
_entity.type
_entity.pdbx_description
1 polymer ?
#
loop_
_entity_poly.entity_id
_entity_poly.type
_entity_poly.pdbx_seq_one_letter_code
_entity_poly.pdbx_strand_id
1 'polypeptide(L)'
;MNQLITMREKQAEIWKEQLNFETRIYCKFLPQNFDHLENFISPIDYLPLNNDTKIIEIKNKRHKIIQEAKRQWLNYSLNIYEIKIQEYEQQYQNAFIKLRSLFSDNNATAMLNNIKEYINNRINRLKKDIYDKMASFRRMILQNRQRSSSTKNVIGVSSEPYLDLIF
;
A
#
# COMPACT_ATOMS: atom_id res chain seq x y z
N MET A 1 -7.86 -12.62 -26.68
CA MET A 1 -6.66 -13.07 -25.92
C MET A 1 -5.83 -11.91 -25.39
N ASN A 2 -5.37 -10.97 -26.22
CA ASN A 2 -4.57 -9.80 -25.77
C ASN A 2 -5.26 -8.97 -24.67
N GLN A 3 -6.56 -8.72 -24.78
CA GLN A 3 -7.31 -7.97 -23.75
C GLN A 3 -7.27 -8.62 -22.35
N LEU A 4 -7.37 -9.95 -22.27
CA LEU A 4 -7.32 -10.68 -20.99
C LEU A 4 -5.94 -10.59 -20.35
N ILE A 5 -4.88 -10.66 -21.17
CA ILE A 5 -3.49 -10.51 -20.72
C ILE A 5 -3.28 -9.07 -20.22
N THR A 6 -3.69 -8.06 -20.99
CA THR A 6 -3.55 -6.64 -20.60
C THR A 6 -4.27 -6.33 -19.30
N MET A 7 -5.48 -6.86 -19.07
CA MET A 7 -6.20 -6.67 -17.79
C MET A 7 -5.42 -7.23 -16.60
N ARG A 8 -4.83 -8.42 -16.77
CA ARG A 8 -4.04 -9.06 -15.71
C ARG A 8 -2.70 -8.38 -15.48
N GLU A 9 -2.07 -7.84 -16.52
CA GLU A 9 -0.85 -7.04 -16.40
C GLU A 9 -1.12 -5.75 -15.61
N LYS A 10 -2.20 -5.04 -15.92
CA LYS A 10 -2.63 -3.86 -15.14
C LYS A 10 -2.92 -4.19 -13.67
N GLN A 11 -3.57 -5.32 -13.40
CA GLN A 11 -3.80 -5.78 -12.03
C GLN A 11 -2.48 -6.04 -11.28
N ALA A 12 -1.48 -6.62 -11.96
CA ALA A 12 -0.16 -6.85 -11.37
C ALA A 12 0.63 -5.54 -11.14
N GLU A 13 0.46 -4.53 -12.00
CA GLU A 13 1.05 -3.20 -11.79
C GLU A 13 0.49 -2.52 -10.54
N ILE A 14 -0.83 -2.53 -10.37
CA ILE A 14 -1.50 -1.96 -9.18
C ILE A 14 -1.04 -2.68 -7.91
N TRP A 15 -0.89 -4.00 -7.99
CA TRP A 15 -0.36 -4.77 -6.88
C TRP A 15 1.10 -4.44 -6.54
N LYS A 16 1.93 -4.19 -7.56
CA LYS A 16 3.30 -3.69 -7.37
C LYS A 16 3.30 -2.31 -6.69
N GLU A 17 2.40 -1.42 -7.07
CA GLU A 17 2.24 -0.10 -6.43
C GLU A 17 1.85 -0.24 -4.96
N GLN A 18 0.87 -1.09 -4.67
CA GLN A 18 0.45 -1.40 -3.29
C GLN A 18 1.63 -1.94 -2.45
N LEU A 19 2.34 -2.95 -2.95
CA LEU A 19 3.49 -3.54 -2.26
C LEU A 19 4.63 -2.52 -2.04
N ASN A 20 4.86 -1.61 -2.99
CA ASN A 20 5.81 -0.51 -2.83
C ASN A 20 5.39 0.42 -1.70
N PHE A 21 4.09 0.75 -1.62
CA PHE A 21 3.55 1.61 -0.58
C PHE A 21 3.64 0.96 0.80
N GLU A 22 3.23 -0.30 0.94
CA GLU A 22 3.37 -1.09 2.17
C GLU A 22 4.84 -1.21 2.61
N THR A 23 5.75 -1.44 1.67
CA THR A 23 7.20 -1.51 1.96
C THR A 23 7.71 -0.18 2.52
N ARG A 24 7.25 0.94 1.97
CA ARG A 24 7.60 2.28 2.46
C ARG A 24 7.06 2.53 3.86
N ILE A 25 5.79 2.18 4.12
CA ILE A 25 5.16 2.25 5.46
C ILE A 25 5.97 1.42 6.46
N TYR A 26 6.24 0.16 6.15
CA TYR A 26 7.03 -0.74 6.99
C TYR A 26 8.42 -0.17 7.32
N CYS A 27 9.06 0.46 6.34
CA CYS A 27 10.36 1.09 6.53
C CYS A 27 10.29 2.46 7.24
N LYS A 28 9.09 2.92 7.65
CA LYS A 28 8.81 4.24 8.21
C LYS A 28 9.25 5.38 7.28
N PHE A 29 9.04 5.17 5.98
CA PHE A 29 9.33 6.14 4.92
C PHE A 29 7.99 6.64 4.36
N LEU A 30 7.31 7.47 5.15
CA LEU A 30 5.99 7.97 4.78
C LEU A 30 6.08 9.06 3.70
N PRO A 31 5.07 9.17 2.84
CA PRO A 31 4.94 10.29 1.91
C PRO A 31 4.99 11.65 2.63
N GLN A 32 5.65 12.65 2.04
CA GLN A 32 5.85 13.98 2.64
C GLN A 32 4.53 14.70 2.98
N ASN A 33 3.45 14.39 2.26
CA ASN A 33 2.12 14.93 2.55
C ASN A 33 1.55 14.51 3.91
N PHE A 34 2.12 13.50 4.58
CA PHE A 34 1.80 13.19 5.97
C PHE A 34 2.32 14.22 6.96
N ASP A 35 3.42 14.89 6.65
CA ASP A 35 3.98 15.94 7.51
C ASP A 35 3.04 17.16 7.51
N HIS A 36 2.29 17.37 6.43
CA HIS A 36 1.32 18.46 6.32
C HIS A 36 0.05 18.25 7.16
N LEU A 37 -0.27 17.03 7.60
CA LEU A 37 -1.39 16.80 8.53
C LEU A 37 -1.17 17.48 9.89
N GLU A 38 0.08 17.66 10.29
CA GLU A 38 0.43 18.38 11.52
C GLU A 38 0.11 19.87 11.42
N ASN A 39 0.20 20.41 10.20
CA ASN A 39 -0.11 21.81 9.88
C ASN A 39 -1.61 22.08 9.76
N PHE A 40 -2.43 21.04 9.51
CA PHE A 40 -3.88 21.16 9.37
C PHE A 40 -4.60 21.37 10.71
N ILE A 41 -4.02 20.86 11.80
CA ILE A 41 -4.54 21.09 13.15
C ILE A 41 -3.83 22.32 13.71
N SER A 42 -4.57 23.42 13.84
CA SER A 42 -4.09 24.73 14.28
C SER A 42 -3.10 24.65 15.46
N PRO A 43 -2.00 25.44 15.46
CA PRO A 43 -1.06 25.45 16.57
C PRO A 43 -1.74 25.82 17.89
N ILE A 44 -1.47 25.02 18.93
CA ILE A 44 -1.94 25.27 20.31
C ILE A 44 -1.17 26.42 20.97
N ASP A 45 -0.14 26.94 20.29
CA ASP A 45 0.90 27.82 20.84
C ASP A 45 0.38 29.15 21.41
N TYR A 46 -0.89 29.49 21.17
CA TYR A 46 -1.53 30.72 21.63
C TYR A 46 -2.63 30.54 22.68
N LEU A 47 -2.78 29.37 23.32
CA LEU A 47 -3.71 29.26 24.45
C LEU A 47 -3.09 29.91 25.70
N PRO A 48 -3.67 31.00 26.25
CA PRO A 48 -3.20 31.61 27.48
C PRO A 48 -3.68 30.76 28.67
N LEU A 49 -3.08 29.58 28.83
CA LEU A 49 -3.37 28.66 29.91
C LEU A 49 -2.29 28.82 30.97
N ASN A 50 -2.62 29.40 32.12
CA ASN A 50 -1.74 29.51 33.30
C ASN A 50 -1.49 28.15 34.00
N ASN A 51 -1.60 27.03 33.29
CA ASN A 51 -1.47 25.70 33.87
C ASN A 51 -0.76 24.73 32.92
N ASP A 52 0.50 24.45 33.22
CA ASP A 52 1.38 23.57 32.45
C ASP A 52 0.79 22.17 32.24
N THR A 53 0.06 21.63 33.23
CA THR A 53 -0.59 20.32 33.10
C THR A 53 -1.66 20.31 32.01
N LYS A 54 -2.48 21.36 31.93
CA LYS A 54 -3.49 21.50 30.86
C LYS A 54 -2.84 21.65 29.49
N ILE A 55 -1.73 22.39 29.39
CA ILE A 55 -0.98 22.53 28.14
C ILE A 55 -0.46 21.15 27.67
N ILE A 56 0.12 20.36 28.59
CA ILE A 56 0.60 19.00 28.29
C ILE A 56 -0.55 18.09 27.83
N GLU A 57 -1.69 18.11 28.53
CA GLU A 57 -2.87 17.31 28.15
C GLU A 57 -3.38 17.64 26.75
N ILE A 58 -3.45 18.92 26.39
CA ILE A 58 -3.92 19.37 25.08
C ILE A 58 -2.92 18.96 23.99
N LYS A 59 -1.61 19.09 24.23
CA LYS A 59 -0.56 18.61 23.32
C LYS A 59 -0.68 17.10 23.09
N ASN A 60 -0.89 16.33 24.15
CA ASN A 60 -1.07 14.87 24.06
C ASN A 60 -2.35 14.49 23.31
N LYS A 61 -3.47 15.18 23.56
CA LYS A 61 -4.73 14.97 22.81
C LYS A 61 -4.56 15.27 21.33
N ARG A 62 -3.90 16.38 20.97
CA ARG A 62 -3.59 16.72 19.57
C ARG A 62 -2.72 15.65 18.93
N HIS A 63 -1.66 15.21 19.61
CA HIS A 63 -0.79 14.16 19.09
C HIS A 63 -1.57 12.87 18.77
N LYS A 64 -2.47 12.44 19.68
CA LYS A 64 -3.36 11.29 19.44
C LYS A 64 -4.27 11.48 18.22
N ILE A 65 -4.88 12.66 18.08
CA ILE A 65 -5.75 12.98 16.93
C ILE A 65 -4.96 12.91 15.62
N ILE A 66 -3.76 13.49 15.58
CA ILE A 66 -2.89 13.46 14.39
C ILE A 66 -2.53 12.03 14.03
N GLN A 67 -2.10 11.22 15.02
CA GLN A 67 -1.76 9.82 14.79
C GLN A 67 -2.95 9.02 14.24
N GLU A 68 -4.14 9.24 14.78
CA GLU A 68 -5.35 8.58 14.31
C GLU A 68 -5.72 9.00 12.88
N ALA A 69 -5.62 10.29 12.56
CA ALA A 69 -5.85 10.79 11.21
C ALA A 69 -4.85 10.19 10.21
N LYS A 70 -3.56 10.13 10.57
CA LYS A 70 -2.50 9.48 9.76
C LYS A 70 -2.82 8.00 9.53
N ARG A 71 -3.28 7.28 10.58
CA ARG A 71 -3.71 5.87 10.49
C ARG A 71 -4.89 5.69 9.53
N GLN A 72 -5.94 6.49 9.68
CA GLN A 72 -7.13 6.40 8.83
C GLN A 72 -6.80 6.69 7.36
N TRP A 73 -5.94 7.68 7.10
CA TRP A 73 -5.51 8.02 5.76
C TRP A 73 -4.69 6.88 5.12
N LEU A 74 -3.83 6.21 5.90
CA LEU A 74 -3.07 5.03 5.43
C LEU A 74 -4.02 3.90 5.05
N ASN A 75 -4.96 3.57 5.93
CA ASN A 75 -5.96 2.53 5.67
C ASN A 75 -6.80 2.84 4.44
N TYR A 76 -7.25 4.09 4.30
CA TYR A 76 -8.00 4.53 3.12
C TYR A 76 -7.17 4.39 1.84
N SER A 77 -5.89 4.78 1.88
CA SER A 77 -4.98 4.68 0.74
C SER A 77 -4.74 3.22 0.32
N LEU A 78 -4.57 2.31 1.28
CA LEU A 78 -4.46 0.87 1.01
C LEU A 78 -5.74 0.31 0.41
N ASN A 79 -6.90 0.69 0.96
CA ASN A 79 -8.20 0.25 0.48
C ASN A 79 -8.47 0.67 -0.98
N ILE A 80 -7.98 1.84 -1.43
CA ILE A 80 -8.07 2.25 -2.84
C ILE A 80 -7.40 1.24 -3.77
N TYR A 81 -6.23 0.71 -3.40
CA TYR A 81 -5.54 -0.29 -4.23
C TYR A 81 -6.33 -1.60 -4.27
N GLU A 82 -6.87 -2.04 -3.13
CA GLU A 82 -7.69 -3.24 -3.05
C GLU A 82 -8.92 -3.15 -3.96
N ILE A 83 -9.65 -2.03 -3.91
CA ILE A 83 -10.82 -1.78 -4.78
C ILE A 83 -10.41 -1.89 -6.25
N LYS A 84 -9.31 -1.23 -6.65
CA LYS A 84 -8.85 -1.28 -8.05
C LYS A 84 -8.47 -2.70 -8.48
N ILE A 85 -7.81 -3.48 -7.61
CA ILE A 85 -7.48 -4.88 -7.90
C ILE A 85 -8.74 -5.72 -8.13
N GLN A 86 -9.77 -5.49 -7.32
CA GLN A 86 -11.07 -6.16 -7.45
C GLN A 86 -11.80 -5.75 -8.74
N GLU A 87 -11.77 -4.46 -9.12
CA GLU A 87 -12.35 -3.97 -10.38
C GLU A 87 -11.73 -4.67 -11.60
N TYR A 88 -10.40 -4.78 -11.65
CA TYR A 88 -9.72 -5.49 -12.75
C TYR A 88 -9.98 -6.99 -12.72
N GLU A 89 -10.14 -7.60 -11.55
CA GLU A 89 -10.57 -9.00 -11.44
C GLU A 89 -11.95 -9.19 -12.08
N GLN A 90 -12.92 -8.33 -11.74
CA GLN A 90 -14.27 -8.39 -12.30
C GLN A 90 -14.26 -8.20 -13.82
N GLN A 91 -13.51 -7.22 -14.33
CA GLN A 91 -13.36 -7.00 -15.77
C GLN A 91 -12.79 -8.23 -16.48
N TYR A 92 -11.77 -8.87 -15.89
CA TYR A 92 -11.18 -10.10 -16.42
C TYR A 92 -12.21 -11.24 -16.45
N GLN A 93 -12.94 -11.48 -15.36
CA GLN A 93 -13.94 -12.55 -15.30
C GLN A 93 -15.05 -12.34 -16.32
N ASN A 94 -15.55 -11.10 -16.45
CA ASN A 94 -16.58 -10.75 -17.43
C ASN A 94 -16.10 -10.97 -18.88
N ALA A 95 -14.86 -10.56 -19.19
CA ALA A 95 -14.27 -10.79 -20.50
C ALA A 95 -14.05 -12.28 -20.77
N PHE A 96 -13.68 -13.07 -19.76
CA PHE A 96 -13.48 -14.50 -19.88
C PHE A 96 -14.81 -15.25 -20.10
N ILE A 97 -15.89 -14.87 -19.40
CA ILE A 97 -17.24 -15.41 -19.60
C ILE A 97 -17.73 -15.15 -21.03
N LYS A 98 -17.57 -13.90 -21.52
CA LYS A 98 -17.92 -13.56 -22.91
C LYS A 98 -17.13 -14.38 -23.92
N LEU A 99 -15.85 -14.61 -23.65
CA LEU A 99 -15.02 -15.43 -24.53
C LEU A 99 -15.48 -16.89 -24.49
N ARG A 100 -15.85 -17.42 -23.32
CA ARG A 100 -16.43 -18.77 -23.19
C ARG A 100 -17.77 -18.93 -23.91
N SER A 101 -18.65 -17.92 -23.89
CA SER A 101 -19.94 -17.99 -24.59
C SER A 101 -19.83 -18.04 -26.12
N LEU A 102 -18.68 -17.67 -26.68
CA LEU A 102 -18.42 -17.76 -28.12
C LEU A 102 -18.04 -19.18 -28.58
N PHE A 103 -17.84 -20.10 -27.65
CA PHE A 103 -17.34 -21.45 -27.90
C PHE A 103 -18.34 -22.49 -27.40
N SER A 104 -19.09 -23.12 -28.32
CA SER A 104 -20.15 -24.10 -27.99
C SER A 104 -19.70 -25.57 -28.03
N ASP A 105 -18.48 -25.86 -28.51
CA ASP A 105 -17.99 -27.23 -28.69
C ASP A 105 -17.01 -27.70 -27.61
N ASN A 106 -17.01 -29.01 -27.34
CA ASN A 106 -16.15 -29.66 -26.34
C ASN A 106 -14.65 -29.39 -26.57
N ASN A 107 -14.19 -29.32 -27.83
CA ASN A 107 -12.79 -29.01 -28.18
C ASN A 107 -12.41 -27.57 -27.80
N ALA A 108 -13.36 -26.64 -27.86
CA ALA A 108 -13.11 -25.26 -27.50
C ALA A 108 -13.00 -25.06 -25.98
N THR A 109 -13.61 -25.94 -25.18
CA THR A 109 -13.47 -25.95 -23.72
C THR A 109 -12.04 -26.31 -23.29
N ALA A 110 -11.41 -27.29 -23.96
CA ALA A 110 -10.01 -27.64 -23.70
C ALA A 110 -9.06 -26.48 -24.05
N MET A 111 -9.28 -25.82 -25.19
CA MET A 111 -8.50 -24.64 -25.59
C MET A 111 -8.65 -23.48 -24.61
N LEU A 112 -9.86 -23.21 -24.12
CA LEU A 112 -10.13 -22.19 -23.09
C LEU A 112 -9.40 -22.48 -21.77
N ASN A 113 -9.36 -23.74 -21.35
CA ASN A 113 -8.62 -24.14 -20.16
C ASN A 113 -7.11 -23.90 -20.33
N ASN A 114 -6.55 -24.27 -21.49
CA ASN A 114 -5.14 -24.00 -21.79
C ASN A 114 -4.83 -22.51 -21.80
N ILE A 115 -5.74 -21.67 -22.33
CA ILE A 115 -5.60 -20.20 -22.31
C ILE A 115 -5.59 -19.68 -20.87
N LYS A 116 -6.54 -20.15 -20.03
CA LYS A 116 -6.62 -19.77 -18.62
C LYS A 116 -5.36 -20.16 -17.87
N GLU A 117 -4.87 -21.38 -18.09
CA GLU A 117 -3.66 -21.89 -17.45
C GLU A 117 -2.43 -21.09 -17.88
N TYR A 118 -2.27 -20.80 -19.17
CA TYR A 118 -1.20 -19.96 -19.68
C TYR A 118 -1.19 -18.57 -19.03
N ILE A 119 -2.36 -17.92 -18.94
CA ILE A 119 -2.49 -16.60 -18.31
C ILE A 119 -2.11 -16.69 -16.83
N ASN A 120 -2.63 -17.68 -16.10
CA ASN A 120 -2.32 -17.88 -14.68
C ASN A 120 -0.82 -18.10 -14.45
N ASN A 121 -0.18 -18.95 -15.25
CA ASN A 121 1.25 -19.23 -15.17
C ASN A 121 2.08 -17.97 -15.44
N ARG A 122 1.72 -17.19 -16.46
CA ARG A 122 2.38 -15.90 -16.77
C ARG A 122 2.26 -14.92 -15.61
N ILE A 123 1.08 -14.80 -15.02
CA ILE A 123 0.83 -13.88 -13.90
C ILE A 123 1.55 -14.34 -12.64
N ASN A 124 1.56 -15.63 -12.33
CA ASN A 124 2.30 -16.15 -11.17
C ASN A 124 3.81 -15.87 -11.29
N ARG A 125 4.39 -15.98 -12.49
CA ARG A 125 5.78 -15.59 -12.74
C ARG A 125 5.99 -14.10 -12.52
N LEU A 126 5.15 -13.26 -13.10
CA LEU A 126 5.21 -11.81 -12.91
C LEU A 126 5.09 -11.42 -11.42
N LYS A 127 4.20 -12.07 -10.69
CA LYS A 127 4.01 -11.86 -9.26
C LYS A 127 5.26 -12.20 -8.45
N LYS A 128 5.90 -13.33 -8.77
CA LYS A 128 7.17 -13.74 -8.16
C LYS A 128 8.26 -12.71 -8.42
N ASP A 129 8.42 -12.26 -9.67
CA ASP A 129 9.40 -11.24 -10.04
C ASP A 129 9.19 -9.92 -9.29
N ILE A 130 7.92 -9.52 -9.09
CA ILE A 130 7.56 -8.35 -8.29
C ILE A 130 8.00 -8.55 -6.83
N TYR A 131 7.71 -9.69 -6.22
CA TYR A 131 8.11 -9.99 -4.84
C TYR A 131 9.63 -9.98 -4.66
N ASP A 132 10.37 -10.62 -5.57
CA ASP A 132 11.83 -10.69 -5.50
C ASP A 132 12.44 -9.28 -5.60
N LYS A 133 11.93 -8.46 -6.53
CA LYS A 133 12.32 -7.03 -6.63
C LYS A 133 11.95 -6.26 -5.38
N MET A 134 10.77 -6.47 -4.80
CA MET A 134 10.34 -5.77 -3.59
C MET A 134 11.20 -6.13 -2.37
N ALA A 135 11.58 -7.40 -2.23
CA ALA A 135 12.49 -7.85 -1.18
C ALA A 135 13.86 -7.15 -1.29
N SER A 136 14.39 -7.02 -2.51
CA SER A 136 15.64 -6.28 -2.74
C SER A 136 15.52 -4.79 -2.41
N PHE A 137 14.41 -4.16 -2.82
CA PHE A 137 14.12 -2.76 -2.55
C PHE A 137 13.99 -2.47 -1.05
N ARG A 138 13.28 -3.34 -0.31
CA ARG A 138 13.17 -3.27 1.15
C ARG A 138 14.53 -3.32 1.83
N ARG A 139 15.41 -4.26 1.44
CA ARG A 139 16.77 -4.36 1.98
C ARG A 139 17.55 -3.07 1.74
N MET A 140 17.47 -2.51 0.54
CA MET A 140 18.14 -1.25 0.19
C MET A 140 17.67 -0.09 1.06
N ILE A 141 16.35 0.09 1.27
CA ILE A 141 15.82 1.15 2.13
C ILE A 141 16.30 0.99 3.57
N LEU A 142 16.21 -0.23 4.12
CA LEU A 142 16.63 -0.49 5.51
C LEU A 142 18.12 -0.23 5.71
N GLN A 143 18.97 -0.62 4.76
CA GLN A 143 20.41 -0.34 4.81
C GLN A 143 20.71 1.16 4.77
N ASN A 144 20.05 1.91 3.88
CA ASN A 144 20.21 3.36 3.80
C ASN A 144 19.79 4.05 5.10
N ARG A 145 18.71 3.57 5.72
CA ARG A 145 18.26 4.06 7.04
C ARG A 145 19.28 3.76 8.14
N GLN A 146 19.80 2.54 8.21
CA GLN A 146 20.83 2.15 9.19
C GLN A 146 22.09 3.01 9.07
N ARG A 147 22.54 3.29 7.83
CA ARG A 147 23.68 4.19 7.58
C ARG A 147 23.39 5.62 8.05
N SER A 148 22.19 6.15 7.82
CA SER A 148 21.78 7.48 8.30
C SER A 148 21.59 7.55 9.82
N SER A 149 21.16 6.47 10.48
CA SER A 149 21.03 6.42 11.94
C SER A 149 22.36 6.24 12.65
N SER A 150 23.37 5.63 12.01
CA SER A 150 24.72 5.47 12.59
C SER A 150 25.40 6.80 12.94
N THR A 151 24.92 7.91 12.36
CA THR A 151 25.34 9.28 12.68
C THR A 151 24.50 9.98 13.76
N LYS A 152 23.49 9.34 14.36
CA LYS A 152 22.60 9.95 15.37
C LYS A 152 22.77 9.29 16.74
N ASN A 153 23.35 10.01 17.71
CA ASN A 153 23.60 9.57 19.10
C ASN A 153 22.37 9.59 20.03
N VAL A 154 21.15 9.48 19.50
CA VAL A 154 19.93 9.59 20.31
C VAL A 154 19.09 8.32 20.11
N ILE A 155 18.80 7.61 21.21
CA ILE A 155 17.82 6.52 21.24
C ILE A 155 16.44 7.16 21.06
N GLY A 156 15.97 7.24 19.82
CA GLY A 156 14.66 7.79 19.49
C GLY A 156 13.57 6.75 19.77
N VAL A 157 12.68 7.05 20.71
CA VAL A 157 11.35 6.43 20.76
C VAL A 157 10.69 6.70 19.40
N SER A 158 10.12 5.68 18.75
CA SER A 158 9.47 5.82 17.43
C SER A 158 8.42 6.94 17.50
N SER A 159 8.61 8.01 16.72
CA SER A 159 7.67 9.14 16.64
C SER A 159 6.30 8.75 16.06
N GLU A 160 6.17 7.52 15.56
CA GLU A 160 5.03 7.02 14.80
C GLU A 160 4.53 5.66 15.32
N PRO A 161 3.99 5.58 16.54
CA PRO A 161 3.47 4.33 17.11
C PRO A 161 2.23 3.80 16.37
N TYR A 162 1.53 4.65 15.59
CA TYR A 162 0.40 4.22 14.77
C TYR A 162 0.79 3.27 13.63
N LEU A 163 2.06 3.28 13.21
CA LEU A 163 2.57 2.34 12.20
C LEU A 163 2.62 0.90 12.71
N ASP A 164 2.80 0.72 14.03
CA ASP A 164 2.83 -0.60 14.66
C ASP A 164 1.41 -1.20 14.80
N LEU A 165 0.35 -0.43 14.47
CA LEU A 165 -1.06 -0.87 14.50
C LEU A 165 -1.63 -1.16 13.11
N ILE A 166 -0.84 -0.97 12.05
CA ILE A 166 -1.24 -1.23 10.66
C ILE A 166 -0.94 -2.69 10.25
N PHE A 167 -0.02 -3.36 10.96
CA PHE A 167 0.41 -4.74 10.70
C PHE A 167 0.15 -5.64 11.90
#